data_AF-A0A510I427-F1
#
_entry.id   AF-A0A510I427-F1
#
_cell.length_a   1.000
_cell.length_b   1.000
_cell.length_c   1.000
_cell.angle_alpha   90.00
_cell.angle_beta   90.00
_cell.angle_gamma   90.00
#
_symmetry.space_group_name_H-M   'P 1'
#
loop_
_entity.id
_entity.type
_entity.pdbx_description
1 polymer ?
#
loop_
_entity_poly.entity_id
_entity_poly.type
_entity_poly.pdbx_seq_one_letter_code
_entity_poly.pdbx_strand_id
1 'polypeptide(L)' 'MLHIRNPIIKHKVGLLKLAEKLGNIPRVCKVMDVSRDTFYCYQELVETGGSDALINQSRRTQNLKI' A
#
# COMPACT_ATOMS: atom_id res chain seq x y z
N MET A 1 15.81 12.81 1.08
CA MET A 1 15.07 12.37 2.29
C MET A 1 13.64 12.89 2.18
N LEU A 2 12.77 12.16 1.48
CA LEU A 2 11.40 12.59 1.26
C LEU A 2 10.59 12.36 2.55
N HIS A 3 9.95 13.43 3.01
CA HIS A 3 9.26 13.52 4.28
C HIS A 3 8.18 12.43 4.40
N ILE A 4 8.33 11.58 5.41
CA ILE A 4 7.39 10.54 5.87
C ILE A 4 6.13 11.17 6.51
N ARG A 5 5.73 12.38 6.10
CA ARG A 5 4.56 13.10 6.62
C ARG A 5 3.29 12.91 5.79
N ASN A 6 3.32 12.04 4.78
CA ASN A 6 2.10 11.72 4.04
C ASN A 6 1.29 10.65 4.80
N PRO A 7 0.08 10.99 5.32
CA PRO A 7 -0.77 10.02 6.03
C PRO A 7 -1.13 8.81 5.16
N ILE A 8 -1.10 9.00 3.85
CA ILE A 8 -1.26 7.97 2.82
C ILE A 8 -0.20 6.86 2.95
N ILE A 9 1.08 7.22 3.12
CA ILE A 9 2.18 6.24 3.23
C ILE A 9 2.01 5.44 4.52
N LYS A 10 1.69 6.13 5.62
CA LYS A 10 1.49 5.50 6.92
C LYS A 10 0.37 4.45 6.88
N HIS A 11 -0.71 4.74 6.16
CA HIS A 11 -1.80 3.79 5.96
C HIS A 11 -1.33 2.54 5.18
N LYS A 12 -0.62 2.72 4.06
CA LYS A 12 -0.13 1.62 3.22
C LYS A 12 0.95 0.77 3.90
N VAL A 13 1.90 1.39 4.59
CA VAL A 13 2.89 0.69 5.41
C VAL A 13 2.22 -0.04 6.57
N GLY A 14 1.16 0.56 7.14
CA GLY A 14 0.31 -0.07 8.15
C GLY A 14 -0.31 -1.38 7.67
N LEU A 15 -0.77 -1.46 6.42
CA LEU A 15 -1.29 -2.68 5.79
C LEU A 15 -0.26 -3.81 5.76
N LEU A 16 0.95 -3.52 5.27
CA LEU A 16 2.03 -4.51 5.17
C LEU A 16 2.47 -4.98 6.56
N LYS A 17 2.62 -4.06 7.52
CA LYS A 17 2.97 -4.37 8.91
C LYS A 17 1.88 -5.21 9.60
N LEU A 18 0.61 -4.94 9.30
CA LEU A 18 -0.52 -5.68 9.86
C LEU A 18 -0.57 -7.10 9.27
N ALA A 19 -0.28 -7.26 7.97
CA ALA A 19 -0.18 -8.56 7.33
C ALA A 19 0.96 -9.41 7.89
N GLU A 20 2.13 -8.81 8.13
CA GLU A 20 3.26 -9.49 8.78
C GLU A 20 2.90 -10.00 10.18
N LYS A 21 2.16 -9.21 10.97
CA LYS A 21 1.74 -9.60 12.32
C LYS A 21 0.66 -10.70 12.35
N LEU A 22 -0.29 -10.65 11.42
CA LEU A 22 -1.43 -11.58 11.39
C LEU A 22 -1.14 -12.85 10.60
N GLY A 23 -0.16 -12.83 9.69
CA GLY A 23 0.13 -13.94 8.77
C GLY A 23 -1.03 -14.28 7.82
N ASN A 24 -2.07 -13.44 7.74
CA ASN A 24 -3.29 -13.71 6.99
C ASN A 24 -3.68 -12.51 6.12
N ILE A 25 -3.19 -12.53 4.88
CA ILE A 25 -3.43 -11.47 3.88
C ILE A 25 -4.93 -11.23 3.62
N PRO A 26 -5.77 -12.26 3.35
CA PRO A 26 -7.20 -12.04 3.13
C PRO A 26 -7.92 -11.31 4.27
N ARG A 27 -7.57 -11.63 5.52
CA ARG A 27 -8.19 -10.99 6.70
C ARG A 27 -7.75 -9.54 6.84
N VAL A 28 -6.48 -9.25 6.60
CA VAL A 28 -5.91 -7.89 6.67
C VAL A 28 -6.50 -7.01 5.57
N CYS A 29 -6.58 -7.52 4.34
CA CYS A 29 -7.26 -6.87 3.22
C CYS A 29 -8.72 -6.51 3.54
N LYS A 30 -9.45 -7.42 4.21
CA LYS A 30 -10.85 -7.17 4.63
C LYS A 30 -10.96 -6.10 5.72
N VAL A 31 -10.03 -6.07 6.67
CA VAL A 31 -10.06 -5.10 7.79
C VAL A 31 -9.67 -3.69 7.32
N MET A 32 -8.75 -3.57 6.37
CA MET A 32 -8.27 -2.28 5.88
C MET A 32 -8.99 -1.79 4.62
N ASP A 33 -10.00 -2.53 4.15
CA ASP A 33 -10.76 -2.22 2.93
C ASP A 33 -9.86 -2.09 1.68
N VAL A 34 -8.89 -3.00 1.56
CA VAL A 34 -7.93 -3.05 0.45
C VAL A 34 -8.09 -4.35 -0.32
N SER A 35 -8.05 -4.29 -1.66
CA SER A 35 -8.09 -5.48 -2.50
C SER A 35 -6.82 -6.30 -2.38
N ARG A 36 -6.94 -7.63 -2.57
CA ARG A 36 -5.80 -8.55 -2.51
C ARG A 36 -4.73 -8.20 -3.57
N ASP A 37 -5.16 -7.80 -4.76
CA ASP A 37 -4.29 -7.28 -5.82
C ASP A 37 -3.45 -6.08 -5.36
N THR A 38 -4.09 -5.11 -4.71
CA THR A 38 -3.42 -3.91 -4.21
C THR A 38 -2.37 -4.25 -3.16
N PHE A 39 -2.62 -5.26 -2.32
CA PHE A 39 -1.65 -5.75 -1.36
C PHE A 39 -0.39 -6.27 -2.06
N TYR A 40 -0.53 -7.12 -3.09
CA TYR A 40 0.62 -7.66 -3.81
C TYR A 40 1.38 -6.60 -4.60
N CYS A 41 0.69 -5.62 -5.21
CA CYS A 41 1.37 -4.47 -5.81
C CYS A 41 2.19 -3.69 -4.77
N TYR A 42 1.64 -3.47 -3.57
CA TYR A 42 2.39 -2.76 -2.52
C TYR A 42 3.58 -3.56 -2.03
N GLN A 43 3.47 -4.88 -1.96
CA GLN A 43 4.55 -5.77 -1.58
C GLN A 43 5.71 -5.66 -2.58
N GLU A 44 5.42 -5.84 -3.88
CA GLU A 44 6.42 -5.77 -4.95
C GLU A 44 7.13 -4.41 -5.00
N LEU A 45 6.39 -3.31 -4.81
CA LEU A 45 6.96 -1.97 -4.77
C LEU A 45 7.87 -1.77 -3.56
N VAL A 46 7.52 -2.33 -2.40
CA VAL A 46 8.38 -2.27 -1.22
C VAL A 46 9.61 -3.14 -1.38
N GLU A 47 9.50 -4.30 -2.04
CA GLU A 47 10.64 -5.16 -2.37
C GLU A 47 11.60 -4.47 -3.37
N THR A 48 11.07 -3.71 -4.32
CA THR A 48 11.86 -3.06 -5.38
C THR A 48 12.44 -1.70 -4.97
N GLY A 49 11.68 -0.88 -4.25
CA GLY A 49 12.01 0.52 -3.96
C GLY A 49 11.73 0.95 -2.53
N GLY A 50 11.48 0.00 -1.62
CA GLY A 50 11.20 0.27 -0.22
C GLY A 50 9.88 1.01 0.01
N SER A 51 9.70 1.48 1.25
CA SER A 51 8.49 2.19 1.68
C SER A 51 8.23 3.50 0.93
N ASP A 52 9.24 4.09 0.30
CA ASP A 52 9.15 5.34 -0.47
C ASP A 52 8.46 5.13 -1.83
N ALA A 53 8.56 3.93 -2.41
CA ALA A 53 7.90 3.58 -3.68
C ALA A 53 6.36 3.64 -3.59
N LEU A 54 5.79 3.47 -2.39
CA LEU A 54 4.34 3.53 -2.14
C LEU A 54 3.74 4.94 -2.31
N ILE A 55 4.60 5.98 -2.34
CA ILE A 55 4.22 7.39 -2.51
C ILE A 55 3.57 7.62 -3.88
N ASN A 56 4.17 7.07 -4.94
CA ASN A 56 3.79 7.38 -6.31
C ASN A 56 2.48 6.67 -6.72
N GLN A 57 2.21 5.51 -6.13
CA GLN A 57 1.06 4.68 -6.50
C GLN A 57 -0.29 5.16 -5.93
N SER A 58 -0.32 6.24 -5.15
CA SER A 58 -1.56 6.74 -4.55
C SER A 58 -2.35 7.71 -5.42
N ARG A 59 -1.80 8.14 -6.55
CA ARG A 59 -2.60 8.86 -7.52
C ARG A 59 -3.32 7.81 -8.36
N ARG A 60 -4.59 7.57 -8.04
CA ARG A 60 -5.56 7.22 -9.08
C ARG A 60 -5.38 8.28 -10.15
N THR A 61 -4.63 7.98 -11.20
CA THR A 61 -4.88 8.62 -12.48
C THR A 61 -6.30 8.16 -12.78
N GLN A 62 -7.28 9.01 -12.46
CA GLN A 62 -8.62 8.83 -13.00
C GLN A 62 -8.39 8.62 -14.49
N ASN A 63 -8.78 7.47 -15.01
CA ASN A 63 -9.02 7.36 -16.44
C ASN A 63 -10.14 8.38 -16.69
N LEU A 64 -9.78 9.64 -16.98
CA LEU A 64 -10.67 10.55 -17.66
C LEU A 64 -10.90 9.87 -19.01
N LYS A 65 -11.95 9.05 -19.07
CA LYS A 65 -12.56 8.73 -20.35
C LYS A 65 -13.13 10.06 -20.84
N ILE A 66 -12.38 10.70 -21.74
CA ILE A 66 -12.89 11.68 -22.68
C ILE A 66 -14.05 11.09 -23.48
#